data_AF-A0A3F3QHG7-F1
#
_entry.id   AF-A0A3F3QHG7-F1
#
_cell.length_a   1.000
_cell.length_b   1.000
_cell.length_c   1.000
_cell.angle_alpha   90.00
_cell.angle_beta   90.00
_cell.angle_gamma   90.00
#
_symmetry.space_group_name_H-M   'P 1'
#
loop_
_entity.id
_entity.type
_entity.pdbx_description
1 polymer ?
#
loop_
_entity_poly.entity_id
_entity_poly.type
_entity_poly.pdbx_seq_one_letter_code
_entity_poly.pdbx_strand_id
1 'polypeptide(L)'
;MSTIPSVHINDKSPIEEHHQHDSTSTSPTTRKSLHQNIFGKLRPLPFQYHWTVWYDRHTDAPAASTATATADYDSRLYVLHEDVADIATFYRVYNNYPWDKIRLRDTVHIFRKGVRPVWEDPENRNGGCWRFRVPKSKAQAFFHEIAILCMANEFQAVLEKEHDHVLGVSTSVRFNSHLISVWNKLGSNDRSIKALEKTIIDRLSPELRPTGTGSTAYFYKRHDENDGFKEAVERSKT
;
A
#
# COMPACT_ATOMS: atom_id res chain seq x y z
N MET A 1 3.63 53.74 27.91
CA MET A 1 2.48 53.17 27.16
C MET A 1 3.05 52.48 25.93
N SER A 2 3.04 51.14 25.89
CA SER A 2 3.68 50.35 24.83
C SER A 2 2.74 50.24 23.63
N THR A 3 3.16 50.74 22.47
CA THR A 3 2.41 50.69 21.22
C THR A 3 2.58 49.33 20.55
N ILE A 4 1.47 48.62 20.36
CA ILE A 4 1.43 47.33 19.65
C ILE A 4 1.68 47.57 18.16
N PRO A 5 2.56 46.79 17.49
CA PRO A 5 2.76 46.94 16.04
C PRO A 5 1.54 46.48 15.26
N SER A 6 1.08 47.31 14.31
CA SER A 6 0.00 47.00 13.37
C SER A 6 0.57 46.41 12.08
N VAL A 7 0.08 45.21 11.71
CA VAL A 7 0.42 44.55 10.45
C VAL A 7 -0.28 45.29 9.30
N HIS A 8 0.50 45.95 8.45
CA HIS A 8 0.00 46.54 7.21
C HIS A 8 -0.05 45.46 6.13
N ILE A 9 -1.27 45.03 5.78
CA ILE A 9 -1.50 44.18 4.62
C ILE A 9 -1.52 45.10 3.40
N ASN A 10 -0.50 44.98 2.55
CA ASN A 10 -0.39 45.75 1.31
C ASN A 10 -1.24 45.07 0.23
N ASP A 11 -2.56 45.08 0.41
CA ASP A 11 -3.50 44.48 -0.53
C ASP A 11 -3.73 45.43 -1.71
N LYS A 12 -2.76 45.48 -2.63
CA LYS A 12 -3.00 46.07 -3.95
C LYS A 12 -3.82 45.07 -4.76
N SER A 13 -5.12 45.04 -4.50
CA SER A 13 -6.08 44.49 -5.47
C SER A 13 -5.86 45.20 -6.81
N PRO A 14 -5.86 44.48 -7.95
CA PRO A 14 -5.66 45.12 -9.25
C PRO A 14 -6.78 46.13 -9.48
N ILE A 15 -6.42 47.37 -9.74
CA ILE A 15 -7.34 48.40 -10.23
C ILE A 15 -7.67 48.00 -11.67
N GLU A 16 -8.89 47.52 -11.91
CA GLU A 16 -9.44 47.36 -13.26
C GLU A 16 -9.79 48.76 -13.81
N GLU A 17 -9.09 49.19 -14.85
CA GLU A 17 -9.50 50.33 -15.67
C GLU A 17 -10.71 49.92 -16.51
N HIS A 18 -11.86 50.57 -16.25
CA HIS A 18 -13.11 50.37 -16.97
C HIS A 18 -13.02 50.91 -18.41
N HIS A 19 -13.19 50.03 -19.40
CA HIS A 19 -13.79 50.38 -20.69
C HIS A 19 -14.92 49.40 -21.07
N GLN A 20 -16.12 50.00 -21.08
CA GLN A 20 -17.47 49.65 -21.58
C GLN A 20 -17.80 48.31 -22.27
N HIS A 21 -18.97 47.81 -21.81
CA HIS A 21 -20.04 47.07 -22.52
C HIS A 21 -19.79 45.61 -22.95
N ASP A 22 -20.06 44.68 -22.02
CA ASP A 22 -20.97 43.57 -22.33
C ASP A 22 -21.73 43.12 -21.07
N SER A 23 -23.05 42.99 -21.18
CA SER A 23 -23.93 42.65 -20.06
C SER A 23 -24.00 41.13 -19.88
N THR A 24 -23.02 40.57 -19.16
CA THR A 24 -23.16 39.25 -18.53
C THR A 24 -23.10 39.43 -17.02
N SER A 25 -24.19 39.07 -16.34
CA SER A 25 -24.30 39.11 -14.88
C SER A 25 -23.33 38.10 -14.24
N THR A 26 -22.09 38.51 -13.97
CA THR A 26 -21.17 37.76 -13.12
C THR A 26 -21.48 38.11 -11.67
N SER A 27 -22.36 37.33 -11.05
CA SER A 27 -22.53 37.36 -9.60
C SER A 27 -21.16 37.13 -8.93
N PRO A 28 -20.76 37.93 -7.93
CA PRO A 28 -19.47 37.76 -7.28
C PRO A 28 -19.41 36.38 -6.62
N THR A 29 -18.43 35.58 -7.02
CA THR A 29 -18.20 34.22 -6.51
C THR A 29 -18.12 34.29 -4.99
N THR A 30 -19.15 33.79 -4.30
CA THR A 30 -19.22 33.89 -2.84
C THR A 30 -18.02 33.21 -2.19
N ARG A 31 -17.60 33.67 -1.01
CA ARG A 31 -16.49 33.08 -0.25
C ARG A 31 -16.65 31.55 -0.06
N LYS A 32 -17.91 31.07 0.02
CA LYS A 32 -18.27 29.64 0.02
C LYS A 32 -17.95 28.93 -1.30
N SER A 33 -18.32 29.52 -2.44
CA SER A 33 -18.01 28.97 -3.77
C SER A 33 -16.51 28.93 -4.06
N LEU A 34 -15.77 29.97 -3.66
CA LEU A 34 -14.30 29.98 -3.71
C LEU A 34 -13.69 28.88 -2.82
N HIS A 35 -14.13 28.76 -1.57
CA HIS A 35 -13.70 27.66 -0.69
C HIS A 35 -13.98 26.29 -1.30
N GLN A 36 -15.18 26.07 -1.84
CA GLN A 36 -15.57 24.78 -2.41
C GLN A 36 -14.79 24.45 -3.68
N ASN A 37 -14.50 25.44 -4.52
CA ASN A 37 -13.64 25.30 -5.69
C ASN A 37 -12.18 25.02 -5.30
N ILE A 38 -11.68 25.66 -4.25
CA ILE A 38 -10.33 25.39 -3.71
C ILE A 38 -10.24 23.97 -3.16
N PHE A 39 -11.21 23.52 -2.35
CA PHE A 39 -11.24 22.15 -1.85
C PHE A 39 -11.45 21.09 -2.94
N GLY A 40 -12.15 21.44 -4.03
CA GLY A 40 -12.25 20.60 -5.22
C GLY A 40 -10.90 20.45 -5.94
N LYS A 41 -10.16 21.54 -6.10
CA LYS A 41 -8.83 21.55 -6.74
C LYS A 41 -7.71 20.97 -5.88
N LEU A 42 -7.86 21.03 -4.55
CA LEU A 42 -6.90 20.47 -3.59
C LEU A 42 -7.18 19.01 -3.22
N ARG A 43 -8.22 18.38 -3.79
CA ARG A 43 -8.52 16.98 -3.50
C ARG A 43 -7.36 16.11 -4.02
N PRO A 44 -6.80 15.22 -3.19
CA PRO A 44 -5.82 14.24 -3.64
C PRO A 44 -6.35 13.47 -4.86
N LEU A 45 -5.50 13.24 -5.85
CA LEU A 45 -5.86 12.39 -6.98
C LEU A 45 -6.12 10.96 -6.47
N PRO A 46 -7.23 10.33 -6.91
CA PRO A 46 -7.53 8.97 -6.50
C PRO A 46 -6.49 8.01 -7.09
N PHE A 47 -6.20 6.95 -6.35
CA PHE A 47 -5.48 5.81 -6.89
C PHE A 47 -6.33 5.08 -7.94
N GLN A 48 -5.66 4.37 -8.85
CA GLN A 48 -6.33 3.54 -9.85
C GLN A 48 -7.16 2.42 -9.20
N TYR A 49 -6.67 1.89 -8.08
CA TYR A 49 -7.34 0.87 -7.28
C TYR A 49 -7.48 1.37 -5.84
N HIS A 50 -8.56 0.97 -5.19
CA HIS A 50 -8.72 1.15 -3.75
C HIS A 50 -8.02 0.01 -3.02
N TRP A 51 -7.50 0.29 -1.83
CA TRP A 51 -6.76 -0.68 -1.03
C TRP A 51 -7.36 -0.82 0.37
N THR A 52 -7.19 -1.98 0.97
CA THR A 52 -7.58 -2.31 2.34
C THR A 52 -6.32 -2.67 3.13
N VAL A 53 -6.20 -2.10 4.32
CA VAL A 53 -5.10 -2.38 5.26
C VAL A 53 -5.56 -3.43 6.25
N TRP A 54 -4.80 -4.51 6.34
CA TRP A 54 -5.06 -5.64 7.22
C TRP A 54 -3.93 -5.82 8.23
N TYR A 55 -4.26 -6.34 9.40
CA TYR A 55 -3.31 -6.77 10.42
C TYR A 55 -3.54 -8.24 10.73
N ASP A 56 -2.48 -9.00 10.59
CA ASP A 56 -2.45 -10.43 10.81
C ASP A 56 -1.66 -10.75 12.08
N ARG A 57 -2.38 -11.13 13.13
CA ARG A 57 -1.86 -11.31 14.49
C ARG A 57 -1.39 -12.74 14.70
N HIS A 58 -0.08 -13.00 14.71
CA HIS A 58 0.38 -14.35 15.00
C HIS A 58 0.24 -14.65 16.51
N THR A 59 -0.30 -15.83 16.85
CA THR A 59 -0.32 -16.33 18.22
C THR A 59 0.95 -17.14 18.48
N ASP A 60 1.49 -17.07 19.70
CA ASP A 60 2.66 -17.86 20.14
C ASP A 60 2.29 -19.28 20.59
N ALA A 61 1.04 -19.71 20.34
CA ALA A 61 0.59 -21.03 20.75
C ALA A 61 1.48 -22.10 20.08
N PRO A 62 1.96 -23.11 20.83
CA PRO A 62 2.65 -24.23 20.22
C PRO A 62 1.70 -24.82 19.17
N ALA A 63 2.23 -25.14 17.99
CA ALA A 63 1.47 -25.72 16.91
C ALA A 63 0.77 -26.99 17.42
N ALA A 64 -0.46 -26.85 17.94
CA ALA A 64 -1.35 -27.95 18.16
C ALA A 64 -1.60 -28.53 16.77
N SER A 65 -1.38 -29.84 16.64
CA SER A 65 -1.62 -30.71 15.48
C SER A 65 -2.24 -30.00 14.26
N THR A 66 -1.60 -30.14 13.10
CA THR A 66 -1.92 -29.57 11.77
C THR A 66 -3.41 -29.36 11.41
N ALA A 67 -4.34 -30.09 12.02
CA ALA A 67 -5.78 -29.87 11.93
C ALA A 67 -6.29 -28.52 12.50
N THR A 68 -5.65 -27.92 13.51
CA THR A 68 -6.14 -26.71 14.22
C THR A 68 -5.52 -25.38 13.78
N ALA A 69 -4.46 -25.39 12.96
CA ALA A 69 -3.65 -24.20 12.67
C ALA A 69 -4.32 -23.16 11.73
N THR A 70 -5.36 -23.53 10.99
CA THR A 70 -6.02 -22.67 9.98
C THR A 70 -7.41 -22.21 10.37
N ALA A 71 -8.10 -22.92 11.28
CA ALA A 71 -9.27 -22.36 11.98
C ALA A 71 -8.89 -21.08 12.76
N ASP A 72 -7.59 -20.92 13.06
CA ASP A 72 -7.01 -19.75 13.72
C ASP A 72 -6.66 -18.60 12.73
N TYR A 73 -6.70 -18.81 11.40
CA TYR A 73 -6.29 -17.77 10.43
C TYR A 73 -7.36 -16.68 10.24
N ASP A 74 -8.62 -17.04 10.05
CA ASP A 74 -9.70 -16.04 9.94
C ASP A 74 -9.93 -15.31 11.28
N SER A 75 -9.64 -15.94 12.42
CA SER A 75 -9.74 -15.29 13.75
C SER A 75 -8.59 -14.32 14.07
N ARG A 76 -7.48 -14.39 13.33
CA ARG A 76 -6.29 -13.54 13.54
C ARG A 76 -6.10 -12.42 12.53
N LEU A 77 -6.89 -12.41 11.46
CA LEU A 77 -6.83 -11.41 10.40
C LEU A 77 -7.86 -10.31 10.65
N TYR A 78 -7.39 -9.09 10.90
CA TYR A 78 -8.23 -7.93 11.22
C TYR A 78 -8.12 -6.88 10.12
N VAL A 79 -9.24 -6.26 9.76
CA VAL A 79 -9.22 -5.04 8.92
C VAL A 79 -8.86 -3.85 9.79
N LEU A 80 -7.77 -3.15 9.46
CA LEU A 80 -7.40 -1.90 10.12
C LEU A 80 -8.01 -0.68 9.43
N HIS A 81 -8.09 -0.70 8.10
CA HIS A 81 -8.67 0.39 7.31
C HIS A 81 -9.23 -0.16 6.00
N GLU A 82 -10.51 0.06 5.74
CA GLU A 82 -11.23 -0.58 4.63
C GLU A 82 -10.95 0.04 3.25
N ASP A 83 -10.70 1.34 3.19
CA ASP A 83 -10.76 2.10 1.94
C ASP A 83 -9.70 3.19 1.82
N VAL A 84 -8.51 2.78 1.38
CA VAL A 84 -7.43 3.67 0.96
C VAL A 84 -7.60 4.02 -0.50
N ALA A 85 -8.29 5.13 -0.75
CA ALA A 85 -8.63 5.61 -2.10
C ALA A 85 -7.59 6.58 -2.69
N ASP A 86 -6.74 7.17 -1.86
CA ASP A 86 -5.79 8.21 -2.28
C ASP A 86 -4.53 8.26 -1.39
N ILE A 87 -3.55 9.05 -1.83
CA ILE A 87 -2.26 9.19 -1.16
C ILE A 87 -2.38 9.81 0.23
N ALA A 88 -3.33 10.72 0.46
CA ALA A 88 -3.54 11.34 1.76
C ALA A 88 -4.06 10.33 2.78
N THR A 89 -4.99 9.47 2.35
CA THR A 89 -5.54 8.39 3.16
C THR A 89 -4.47 7.35 3.49
N PHE A 90 -3.59 7.02 2.53
CA PHE A 90 -2.44 6.16 2.80
C PHE A 90 -1.56 6.73 3.92
N TYR A 91 -1.13 7.99 3.79
CA TYR A 91 -0.27 8.61 4.82
C TYR A 91 -0.96 8.75 6.17
N ARG A 92 -2.28 8.94 6.22
CA ARG A 92 -3.05 8.92 7.47
C ARG A 92 -2.89 7.59 8.20
N VAL A 93 -2.93 6.47 7.50
CA VAL A 93 -2.75 5.14 8.12
C VAL A 93 -1.26 4.87 8.39
N TYR A 94 -0.41 5.07 7.38
CA TYR A 94 1.02 4.77 7.45
C TYR A 94 1.75 5.53 8.57
N ASN A 95 1.46 6.84 8.74
CA ASN A 95 2.13 7.65 9.76
C ASN A 95 1.76 7.25 11.19
N ASN A 96 0.63 6.56 11.38
CA ASN A 96 0.18 6.06 12.68
C ASN A 96 0.57 4.59 12.92
N TYR A 97 1.22 3.93 11.96
CA TYR A 97 1.64 2.54 12.10
C TYR A 97 2.81 2.43 13.11
N PRO A 98 2.65 1.65 14.19
CA PRO A 98 3.59 1.67 15.31
C PRO A 98 4.76 0.69 15.07
N TRP A 99 5.65 1.03 14.14
CA TRP A 99 6.79 0.20 13.68
C TRP A 99 7.52 -0.57 14.79
N ASP A 100 7.83 0.08 15.91
CA ASP A 100 8.61 -0.52 17.01
C ASP A 100 7.78 -1.37 17.99
N LYS A 101 6.45 -1.35 17.87
CA LYS A 101 5.53 -2.05 18.80
C LYS A 101 4.88 -3.28 18.19
N ILE A 102 5.15 -3.56 16.91
CA ILE A 102 4.61 -4.74 16.23
C ILE A 102 5.32 -5.98 16.73
N ARG A 103 4.55 -7.00 17.12
CA ARG A 103 5.10 -8.20 17.73
C ARG A 103 5.80 -9.07 16.68
N LEU A 104 6.69 -9.92 17.15
CA LEU A 104 7.36 -10.89 16.30
C LEU A 104 6.32 -11.76 15.57
N ARG A 105 6.56 -12.05 14.29
CA ARG A 105 5.69 -12.83 13.37
C ARG A 105 4.41 -12.13 12.92
N ASP A 106 3.96 -11.07 13.57
CA ASP A 106 2.82 -10.29 13.09
C ASP A 106 3.12 -9.70 11.71
N THR A 107 2.07 -9.55 10.90
CA THR A 107 2.14 -9.01 9.54
C THR A 107 1.13 -7.90 9.34
N VAL A 108 1.52 -6.84 8.65
CA VAL A 108 0.57 -5.87 8.07
C VAL A 108 0.55 -6.03 6.57
N HIS A 109 -0.65 -5.99 6.02
CA HIS A 109 -0.91 -6.13 4.59
C HIS A 109 -1.62 -4.89 4.05
N ILE A 110 -1.29 -4.48 2.83
CA ILE A 110 -2.04 -3.49 2.05
C ILE A 110 -2.43 -4.20 0.76
N PHE A 111 -3.69 -4.57 0.61
CA PHE A 111 -4.20 -5.37 -0.50
C PHE A 111 -5.29 -4.62 -1.25
N ARG A 112 -5.52 -4.96 -2.51
CA ARG A 112 -6.65 -4.40 -3.26
C ARG A 112 -7.95 -4.65 -2.50
N LYS A 113 -8.84 -3.66 -2.53
CA LYS A 113 -10.15 -3.75 -1.89
C LYS A 113 -10.91 -4.96 -2.44
N GLY A 114 -11.44 -5.76 -1.53
CA GLY A 114 -12.14 -7.01 -1.86
C GLY A 114 -11.24 -8.24 -2.00
N VAL A 115 -9.91 -8.09 -1.94
CA VAL A 115 -8.97 -9.22 -1.93
C VAL A 115 -8.44 -9.42 -0.52
N ARG A 116 -8.70 -10.59 0.07
CA ARG A 116 -8.17 -10.95 1.38
C ARG A 116 -6.71 -11.43 1.23
N PRO A 117 -5.78 -11.07 2.12
CA PRO A 117 -4.39 -11.56 2.10
C PRO A 117 -4.25 -13.01 2.60
N VAL A 118 -5.02 -13.93 2.00
CA VAL A 118 -5.07 -15.36 2.35
C VAL A 118 -4.99 -16.21 1.08
N TRP A 119 -4.44 -17.43 1.15
CA TRP A 119 -4.25 -18.28 -0.03
C TRP A 119 -5.56 -18.80 -0.62
N GLU A 120 -6.60 -18.86 0.21
CA GLU A 120 -7.95 -19.30 -0.09
C GLU A 120 -8.72 -18.27 -0.90
N ASP A 121 -8.29 -17.01 -0.93
CA ASP A 121 -8.92 -15.97 -1.74
C ASP A 121 -8.77 -16.32 -3.24
N PRO A 122 -9.86 -16.30 -4.04
CA PRO A 122 -9.81 -16.66 -5.45
C PRO A 122 -8.75 -15.94 -6.27
N GLU A 123 -8.44 -14.69 -5.91
CA GLU A 123 -7.42 -13.89 -6.60
C GLU A 123 -6.00 -14.35 -6.26
N ASN A 124 -5.78 -14.91 -5.07
CA ASN A 124 -4.46 -15.37 -4.63
C ASN A 124 -4.17 -16.83 -4.99
N ARG A 125 -5.17 -17.71 -5.12
CA ARG A 125 -4.95 -19.18 -5.23
C ARG A 125 -3.88 -19.59 -6.27
N ASN A 126 -3.88 -18.94 -7.43
CA ASN A 126 -2.93 -19.24 -8.52
C ASN A 126 -1.70 -18.33 -8.52
N GLY A 127 -1.54 -17.53 -7.47
CA GLY A 127 -0.58 -16.45 -7.35
C GLY A 127 0.74 -16.87 -6.74
N GLY A 128 1.54 -15.85 -6.50
CA GLY A 128 2.81 -15.96 -5.81
C GLY A 128 3.23 -14.61 -5.27
N CYS A 129 4.41 -14.57 -4.66
CA CYS A 129 4.95 -13.32 -4.18
C CYS A 129 6.48 -13.28 -4.21
N TRP A 130 7.01 -12.12 -4.56
CA TRP A 130 8.39 -11.75 -4.25
C TRP A 130 8.50 -11.46 -2.76
N ARG A 131 9.54 -11.98 -2.11
CA ARG A 131 9.84 -11.75 -0.69
C ARG A 131 11.25 -11.23 -0.51
N PHE A 132 11.37 -10.08 0.14
CA PHE A 132 12.61 -9.38 0.43
C PHE A 132 12.92 -9.50 1.92
N ARG A 133 14.13 -9.97 2.26
CA ARG A 133 14.64 -9.97 3.62
C ARG A 133 15.36 -8.65 3.86
N VAL A 134 14.74 -7.77 4.63
CA VAL A 134 15.21 -6.39 4.83
C VAL A 134 15.68 -6.19 6.28
N PRO A 135 16.89 -5.66 6.52
CA PRO A 135 17.33 -5.32 7.87
C PRO A 135 16.34 -4.38 8.58
N LYS A 136 16.13 -4.54 9.88
CA LYS A 136 15.19 -3.70 10.66
C LYS A 136 15.43 -2.20 10.47
N SER A 137 16.69 -1.77 10.42
CA SER A 137 17.09 -0.38 10.21
C SER A 137 16.63 0.22 8.87
N LYS A 138 16.36 -0.61 7.86
CA LYS A 138 15.90 -0.19 6.53
C LYS A 138 14.43 -0.55 6.27
N ALA A 139 13.79 -1.34 7.15
CA ALA A 139 12.49 -1.94 6.89
C ALA A 139 11.37 -0.91 6.65
N GLN A 140 11.36 0.16 7.45
CA GLN A 140 10.37 1.23 7.31
C GLN A 140 10.48 1.94 5.96
N ALA A 141 11.69 2.41 5.61
CA ALA A 141 11.94 3.09 4.34
C ALA A 141 11.68 2.17 3.13
N PHE A 142 12.12 0.92 3.19
CA PHE A 142 11.89 -0.06 2.12
C PHE A 142 10.39 -0.33 1.93
N PHE A 143 9.64 -0.57 3.01
CA PHE A 143 8.21 -0.82 2.91
C PHE A 143 7.46 0.40 2.39
N HIS A 144 7.88 1.60 2.79
CA HIS A 144 7.30 2.85 2.29
C HIS A 144 7.40 2.95 0.77
N GLU A 145 8.59 2.77 0.20
CA GLU A 145 8.78 2.84 -1.26
C GLU A 145 8.00 1.74 -1.96
N ILE A 146 8.05 0.49 -1.48
CA ILE A 146 7.28 -0.62 -2.06
C ILE A 146 5.78 -0.36 -2.04
N ALA A 147 5.24 0.16 -0.94
CA ALA A 147 3.82 0.46 -0.81
C ALA A 147 3.41 1.58 -1.77
N ILE A 148 4.20 2.66 -1.85
CA ILE A 148 3.94 3.77 -2.78
C ILE A 148 4.02 3.30 -4.23
N LEU A 149 5.06 2.58 -4.63
CA LEU A 149 5.20 2.06 -5.99
C LEU A 149 4.03 1.12 -6.36
N CYS A 150 3.55 0.32 -5.41
CA CYS A 150 2.39 -0.53 -5.60
C CYS A 150 1.10 0.28 -5.83
N MET A 151 0.77 1.20 -4.92
CA MET A 151 -0.49 1.95 -4.97
C MET A 151 -0.51 3.02 -6.06
N ALA A 152 0.64 3.58 -6.43
CA ALA A 152 0.81 4.52 -7.53
C ALA A 152 0.80 3.84 -8.91
N ASN A 153 0.47 2.55 -8.99
CA ASN A 153 0.27 1.78 -10.22
C ASN A 153 1.55 1.44 -11.00
N GLU A 154 2.75 1.70 -10.45
CA GLU A 154 4.03 1.42 -11.12
C GLU A 154 4.23 -0.08 -11.36
N PHE A 155 3.90 -0.91 -10.37
CA PHE A 155 4.00 -2.36 -10.52
C PHE A 155 2.92 -2.94 -11.45
N GLN A 156 1.70 -2.38 -11.41
CA GLN A 156 0.63 -2.87 -12.29
C GLN A 156 0.92 -2.52 -13.76
N ALA A 157 1.48 -1.34 -14.04
CA ALA A 157 1.78 -0.89 -15.41
C ALA A 157 2.71 -1.86 -16.16
N VAL A 158 3.62 -2.55 -15.46
CA VAL A 158 4.52 -3.54 -16.09
C VAL A 158 3.87 -4.91 -16.23
N LEU A 159 2.87 -5.25 -15.40
CA LEU A 159 2.16 -6.52 -15.46
C LEU A 159 0.98 -6.53 -16.43
N GLU A 160 0.46 -5.35 -16.80
CA GLU A 160 -0.69 -5.22 -17.70
C GLU A 160 -0.49 -5.94 -19.04
N LYS A 161 0.73 -5.86 -19.61
CA LYS A 161 1.10 -6.53 -20.87
C LYS A 161 1.11 -8.06 -20.77
N GLU A 162 1.29 -8.57 -19.56
CA GLU A 162 1.36 -10.01 -19.28
C GLU A 162 0.03 -10.55 -18.73
N HIS A 163 -1.04 -9.73 -18.77
CA HIS A 163 -2.37 -10.03 -18.26
C HIS A 163 -2.38 -10.49 -16.79
N ASP A 164 -1.46 -9.97 -15.99
CA ASP A 164 -1.33 -10.25 -14.56
C ASP A 164 -1.66 -9.00 -13.72
N HIS A 165 -1.90 -9.23 -12.43
CA HIS A 165 -2.34 -8.20 -11.50
C HIS A 165 -1.52 -8.25 -10.22
N VAL A 166 -1.07 -7.09 -9.78
CA VAL A 166 -0.49 -6.90 -8.44
C VAL A 166 -1.61 -6.81 -7.44
N LEU A 167 -1.61 -7.69 -6.44
CA LEU A 167 -2.72 -7.83 -5.49
C LEU A 167 -2.47 -7.08 -4.18
N GLY A 168 -1.22 -7.00 -3.74
CA GLY A 168 -0.92 -6.39 -2.46
C GLY A 168 0.53 -6.44 -2.06
N VAL A 169 0.84 -5.72 -0.98
CA VAL A 169 2.14 -5.73 -0.32
C VAL A 169 1.99 -6.10 1.14
N SER A 170 3.05 -6.59 1.76
CA SER A 170 3.03 -6.98 3.17
C SER A 170 4.37 -6.71 3.84
N THR A 171 4.35 -6.41 5.14
CA THR A 171 5.54 -6.33 5.99
C THR A 171 5.34 -7.21 7.20
N SER A 172 6.22 -8.20 7.37
CA SER A 172 6.13 -9.20 8.42
C SER A 172 7.36 -9.16 9.31
N VAL A 173 7.17 -8.99 10.62
CA VAL A 173 8.28 -8.79 11.55
C VAL A 173 8.98 -10.12 11.85
N ARG A 174 10.30 -10.19 11.69
CA ARG A 174 11.15 -11.34 12.05
C ARG A 174 12.21 -10.93 13.06
N PHE A 175 12.96 -11.91 13.54
CA PHE A 175 13.88 -11.72 14.66
C PHE A 175 14.93 -10.64 14.36
N ASN A 176 15.61 -10.74 13.21
CA ASN A 176 16.69 -9.85 12.79
C ASN A 176 16.34 -8.97 11.56
N SER A 177 15.15 -9.13 11.00
CA SER A 177 14.76 -8.54 9.71
C SER A 177 13.25 -8.36 9.61
N HIS A 178 12.80 -7.68 8.57
CA HIS A 178 11.42 -7.75 8.08
C HIS A 178 11.40 -8.58 6.81
N LEU A 179 10.34 -9.36 6.64
CA LEU A 179 10.01 -10.00 5.38
C LEU A 179 8.98 -9.14 4.67
N ILE A 180 9.40 -8.40 3.64
CA ILE A 180 8.54 -7.53 2.86
C ILE A 180 8.16 -8.25 1.58
N SER A 181 6.87 -8.35 1.28
CA SER A 181 6.37 -9.15 0.16
C SER A 181 5.54 -8.33 -0.82
N VAL A 182 5.62 -8.64 -2.11
CA VAL A 182 4.77 -8.10 -3.19
C VAL A 182 4.08 -9.26 -3.88
N TRP A 183 2.75 -9.25 -3.90
CA TRP A 183 1.90 -10.36 -4.32
C TRP A 183 1.33 -10.11 -5.71
N ASN A 184 1.31 -11.14 -6.55
CA ASN A 184 0.71 -11.11 -7.88
C ASN A 184 -0.19 -12.32 -8.13
N LYS A 185 -1.18 -12.16 -9.02
CA LYS A 185 -2.26 -13.11 -9.28
C LYS A 185 -1.81 -14.38 -10.03
N LEU A 186 -0.81 -14.28 -10.90
CA LEU A 186 -0.34 -15.39 -11.73
C LEU A 186 1.07 -15.83 -11.35
N GLY A 187 1.17 -16.76 -10.41
CA GLY A 187 2.43 -17.27 -9.86
C GLY A 187 3.23 -18.17 -10.81
N SER A 188 2.62 -18.63 -11.90
CA SER A 188 3.30 -19.39 -12.95
C SER A 188 3.70 -18.55 -14.18
N ASN A 189 3.46 -17.24 -14.15
CA ASN A 189 3.81 -16.36 -15.26
C ASN A 189 5.24 -15.81 -15.10
N ASP A 190 6.23 -16.52 -15.65
CA ASP A 190 7.65 -16.15 -15.56
C ASP A 190 7.96 -14.75 -16.09
N ARG A 191 7.19 -14.26 -17.07
CA ARG A 191 7.38 -12.90 -17.62
C ARG A 191 6.96 -11.85 -16.62
N SER A 192 5.79 -12.01 -15.99
CA SER A 192 5.34 -11.16 -14.89
C SER A 192 6.31 -11.17 -13.72
N ILE A 193 6.78 -12.35 -13.32
CA ILE A 193 7.70 -12.53 -12.19
C ILE A 193 8.98 -11.72 -12.42
N LYS A 194 9.60 -11.87 -13.59
CA LYS A 194 10.84 -11.17 -13.96
C LYS A 194 10.63 -9.66 -14.16
N ALA A 195 9.51 -9.27 -14.78
CA ALA A 195 9.19 -7.86 -14.98
C ALA A 195 9.00 -7.14 -13.63
N LEU A 196 8.27 -7.77 -12.70
CA LEU A 196 8.04 -7.24 -11.38
C LEU A 196 9.34 -7.14 -10.56
N GLU A 197 10.19 -8.17 -10.61
CA GLU A 197 11.52 -8.17 -9.99
C GLU A 197 12.34 -6.97 -10.46
N LYS A 198 12.51 -6.84 -11.78
CA LYS A 198 13.29 -5.79 -12.40
C LYS A 198 12.77 -4.41 -11.99
N THR A 199 11.45 -4.19 -12.06
CA THR A 199 10.84 -2.91 -11.69
C THR A 199 11.04 -2.59 -10.21
N ILE A 200 10.89 -3.57 -9.31
CA ILE A 200 11.13 -3.34 -7.88
C ILE A 200 12.58 -2.89 -7.66
N ILE A 201 13.56 -3.63 -8.19
CA ILE A 201 14.98 -3.33 -7.99
C ILE A 201 15.39 -1.99 -8.61
N ASP A 202 14.91 -1.68 -9.82
CA ASP A 202 15.27 -0.46 -10.53
C ASP A 202 14.68 0.79 -9.88
N ARG A 203 13.44 0.71 -9.37
CA ARG A 203 12.72 1.85 -8.81
C ARG A 203 13.04 2.13 -7.34
N LEU A 204 13.52 1.13 -6.59
CA LEU A 204 14.00 1.33 -5.23
C LEU A 204 15.22 2.26 -5.20
N SER A 205 15.27 3.11 -4.18
CA SER A 205 16.44 3.95 -3.90
C SER A 205 17.71 3.10 -3.74
N PRO A 206 18.87 3.50 -4.31
CA PRO A 206 20.08 2.67 -4.35
C PRO A 206 20.51 2.10 -3.01
N GLU A 207 20.36 2.85 -1.92
CA GLU A 207 20.69 2.48 -0.55
C GLU A 207 19.73 1.46 0.07
N LEU A 208 18.51 1.33 -0.47
CA LEU A 208 17.51 0.37 -0.04
C LEU A 208 17.55 -0.94 -0.86
N ARG A 209 18.24 -0.93 -2.00
CA ARG A 209 18.37 -2.12 -2.83
C ARG A 209 19.02 -3.27 -2.04
N PRO A 210 18.55 -4.50 -2.23
CA PRO A 210 19.15 -5.66 -1.57
C PRO A 210 20.64 -5.77 -1.94
N THR A 211 21.52 -5.79 -0.93
CA THR A 211 22.98 -5.80 -1.11
C THR A 211 23.57 -7.21 -1.19
N GLY A 212 22.79 -8.25 -0.86
CA GLY A 212 23.22 -9.64 -0.92
C GLY A 212 23.06 -10.24 -2.32
N THR A 213 23.91 -11.21 -2.67
CA THR A 213 23.81 -11.98 -3.91
C THR A 213 22.80 -13.14 -3.76
N GLY A 214 21.86 -13.23 -4.70
CA GLY A 214 20.97 -14.39 -4.87
C GLY A 214 19.80 -14.52 -3.88
N SER A 215 19.29 -15.75 -3.73
CA SER A 215 18.06 -16.12 -2.99
C SER A 215 18.06 -15.79 -1.49
N THR A 216 19.22 -15.38 -0.95
CA THR A 216 19.40 -14.98 0.45
C THR A 216 18.78 -13.61 0.72
N ALA A 217 18.89 -12.68 -0.22
CA ALA A 217 18.41 -11.32 -0.06
C ALA A 217 16.91 -11.19 -0.42
N TYR A 218 16.51 -11.80 -1.53
CA TYR A 218 15.12 -11.89 -1.94
C TYR A 218 14.86 -13.11 -2.82
N PHE A 219 13.63 -13.59 -2.87
CA PHE A 219 13.24 -14.77 -3.64
C PHE A 219 11.76 -14.71 -4.00
N TYR A 220 11.40 -15.36 -5.10
CA TYR A 220 10.01 -15.59 -5.47
C TYR A 220 9.54 -16.93 -4.90
N LYS A 221 8.29 -17.01 -4.47
CA LYS A 221 7.68 -18.27 -4.06
C LYS A 221 6.21 -18.27 -4.46
N ARG A 222 5.79 -19.31 -5.17
CA ARG A 222 4.38 -19.51 -5.52
C ARG A 222 3.59 -19.89 -4.28
N HIS A 223 2.30 -19.64 -4.29
CA HIS A 223 1.47 -19.96 -3.12
C HIS A 223 1.34 -21.47 -2.93
N ASP A 224 1.22 -22.23 -4.02
CA ASP A 224 1.12 -23.69 -4.02
C ASP A 224 2.38 -24.45 -3.57
N GLU A 225 3.52 -23.76 -3.51
CA GLU A 225 4.78 -24.27 -2.96
C GLU A 225 4.90 -24.06 -1.44
N ASN A 226 3.91 -23.45 -0.77
CA ASN A 226 3.94 -23.27 0.68
C ASN A 226 3.33 -24.46 1.41
N ASP A 227 3.95 -24.81 2.53
CA ASP A 227 3.42 -25.83 3.44
C ASP A 227 2.03 -25.40 3.94
N GLY A 228 1.08 -26.34 3.95
CA GLY A 228 -0.31 -26.08 4.35
C GLY A 228 -1.20 -25.49 3.25
N PHE A 229 -0.67 -25.10 2.07
CA PHE A 229 -1.48 -24.51 1.00
C PHE A 229 -2.63 -25.42 0.55
N LYS A 230 -2.35 -26.69 0.27
CA LYS A 230 -3.38 -27.64 -0.19
C LYS A 230 -4.51 -27.77 0.83
N GLU A 231 -4.17 -27.90 2.11
CA GLU A 231 -5.15 -28.05 3.18
C GLU A 231 -5.98 -26.77 3.40
N ALA A 232 -5.36 -25.60 3.26
CA ALA A 232 -6.02 -24.29 3.30
C ALA A 232 -7.07 -24.18 2.18
N VAL A 233 -6.67 -24.46 0.93
CA VAL A 233 -7.54 -24.35 -0.24
C VAL A 233 -8.69 -25.36 -0.20
N GLU A 234 -8.45 -26.62 0.19
CA GLU A 234 -9.52 -27.63 0.25
C GLU A 234 -10.56 -27.29 1.33
N ARG A 235 -10.16 -26.74 2.48
CA ARG A 235 -11.11 -26.30 3.53
C ARG A 235 -12.05 -25.20 3.05
N SER A 236 -11.57 -24.28 2.21
CA SER A 236 -12.40 -23.19 1.69
C SER A 236 -13.52 -23.62 0.72
N LYS A 237 -13.49 -24.88 0.25
CA LYS A 237 -14.51 -25.45 -0.65
C LYS A 237 -15.64 -26.14 0.11
N THR A 238 -15.45 -26.39 1.41
CA THR A 238 -16.43 -27.03 2.30
C THR A 238 -17.31 -25.97 2.94
#